data_AF-A0A562NCX5-F1
#
_entry.id   AF-A0A562NCX5-F1
#
_cell.length_a   1.000
_cell.length_b   1.000
_cell.length_c   1.000
_cell.angle_alpha   90.00
_cell.angle_beta   90.00
_cell.angle_gamma   90.00
#
_symmetry.space_group_name_H-M   'P 1'
#
loop_
_entity.id
_entity.type
_entity.pdbx_description
1 polymer ?
#
loop_
_entity_poly.entity_id
_entity_poly.type
_entity_poly.pdbx_seq_one_letter_code
_entity_poly.pdbx_strand_id
1 'polypeptide(L)'
;MTRWTHVATWPDGDRDTDRVVLRDGLVVGRVHVVLMPYGPDKWSWAVQTHPASSGLADTLDEGLGMIRKLASDVLLTKPKRR
;
A
#
# COMPACT_ATOMS: atom_id res chain seq x y z
N MET A 1 -2.33 -0.74 21.49
CA MET A 1 -2.47 0.31 20.44
C MET A 1 -1.98 -0.28 19.13
N THR A 2 -2.75 -0.18 18.06
CA THR A 2 -2.38 -0.64 16.72
C THR A 2 -1.26 0.22 16.15
N ARG A 3 -0.14 -0.38 15.75
CA ARG A 3 1.03 0.32 15.22
C ARG A 3 1.02 0.28 13.70
N TRP A 4 0.98 1.46 13.08
CA TRP A 4 1.08 1.62 11.63
C TRP A 4 2.45 2.14 11.24
N THR A 5 3.06 1.50 10.25
CA THR A 5 4.35 1.92 9.67
C THR A 5 4.34 1.70 8.17
N HIS A 6 5.20 2.41 7.44
CA HIS A 6 5.46 2.12 6.05
C HIS A 6 6.95 2.27 5.77
N VAL A 7 7.46 1.41 4.90
CA VAL A 7 8.89 1.36 4.53
C VAL A 7 9.00 1.43 3.02
N ALA A 8 10.11 1.96 2.51
CA ALA A 8 10.39 1.90 1.09
C ALA A 8 10.44 0.43 0.65
N THR A 9 9.77 0.09 -0.46
CA THR A 9 9.80 -1.27 -1.02
C THR A 9 11.21 -1.62 -1.49
N TRP A 10 11.94 -0.63 -2.00
CA TRP A 10 13.32 -0.73 -2.46
C TRP A 10 14.17 0.31 -1.72
N PRO A 11 14.92 -0.09 -0.67
CA PRO A 11 15.67 0.85 0.16
C PRO A 11 16.80 1.58 -0.58
N ASP A 12 17.29 1.01 -1.69
CA ASP A 12 18.39 1.56 -2.49
C ASP A 12 17.91 2.36 -3.72
N GLY A 13 16.62 2.61 -3.85
CA GLY A 13 16.06 3.37 -4.97
C GLY A 13 16.24 4.88 -4.81
N ASP A 14 16.61 5.57 -5.89
CA ASP A 14 16.81 7.04 -5.92
C ASP A 14 15.53 7.85 -5.65
N ARG A 15 14.35 7.23 -5.66
CA ARG A 15 13.07 7.91 -5.45
C ARG A 15 12.20 7.17 -4.45
N ASP A 16 11.68 7.93 -3.50
CA ASP A 16 10.64 7.51 -2.57
C ASP A 16 9.29 7.41 -3.29
N THR A 17 9.15 6.44 -4.18
CA THR A 17 7.99 6.27 -5.07
C THR A 17 7.23 4.98 -4.82
N ASP A 18 7.63 4.19 -3.83
CA ASP A 18 7.06 2.86 -3.59
C ASP A 18 7.26 2.45 -2.14
N ARG A 19 6.15 2.20 -1.45
CA ARG A 19 6.14 1.89 -0.02
C ARG A 19 5.23 0.71 0.29
N VAL A 20 5.74 -0.19 1.11
CA VAL A 20 4.95 -1.25 1.76
C VAL A 20 4.38 -0.71 3.06
N VAL A 21 3.09 -0.96 3.30
CA VAL A 21 2.38 -0.55 4.51
C VAL A 21 2.25 -1.74 5.44
N LEU A 22 2.67 -1.55 6.69
CA LEU A 22 2.59 -2.54 7.75
C LEU A 22 1.66 -2.09 8.88
N ARG A 23 0.88 -3.04 9.38
CA ARG A 23 0.09 -2.90 10.60
C ARG A 23 0.52 -4.00 11.57
N ASP A 24 1.02 -3.60 12.73
CA ASP A 24 1.56 -4.50 13.75
C ASP A 24 2.63 -5.46 13.18
N GLY A 25 3.44 -4.96 12.24
CA GLY A 25 4.50 -5.73 11.57
C GLY A 25 4.03 -6.61 10.40
N LEU A 26 2.73 -6.69 10.14
CA LEU A 26 2.17 -7.45 9.03
C LEU A 26 1.94 -6.56 7.81
N VAL A 27 2.30 -7.05 6.62
CA VAL A 27 2.03 -6.35 5.37
C VAL A 27 0.53 -6.35 5.09
N VAL A 28 -0.04 -5.15 4.97
CA VAL A 28 -1.49 -4.96 4.73
C VAL A 28 -1.78 -4.18 3.47
N GLY A 29 -0.77 -3.59 2.83
CA GLY A 29 -0.96 -2.85 1.59
C GLY A 29 0.35 -2.34 0.99
N ARG A 30 0.22 -1.69 -0.16
CA ARG A 30 1.32 -1.02 -0.86
C ARG A 30 0.79 0.25 -1.51
N VAL A 31 1.64 1.28 -1.55
CA VAL A 31 1.36 2.53 -2.24
C VAL A 31 2.56 2.88 -3.12
N HIS A 32 2.34 3.22 -4.39
CA HIS A 32 3.41 3.54 -5.33
C HIS A 32 2.98 4.58 -6.35
N VAL A 33 3.93 5.34 -6.87
CA VAL A 33 3.68 6.32 -7.93
C VAL A 33 3.42 5.59 -9.25
N VAL A 34 2.37 6.04 -9.94
CA VAL A 34 2.03 5.63 -11.30
C VAL A 34 2.04 6.87 -12.18
N LEU A 35 2.79 6.78 -13.28
CA LEU A 35 2.87 7.82 -14.29
C LEU A 35 1.58 7.84 -15.09
N MET A 36 0.90 8.99 -15.12
CA MET A 36 -0.33 9.16 -15.88
C MET A 36 0.01 9.64 -17.30
N PRO A 37 -0.61 9.07 -18.35
CA PRO A 37 -0.31 9.47 -19.73
C PRO A 37 -0.72 10.91 -20.03
N TYR A 38 -1.77 11.41 -19.36
CA TYR A 38 -2.28 12.76 -19.52
C TYR A 38 -2.67 13.33 -18.14
N GLY A 39 -1.71 13.93 -17.45
CA GLY A 39 -1.94 14.57 -16.15
C GLY A 39 -0.76 14.40 -15.19
N PRO A 40 -0.90 14.94 -13.98
CA PRO A 40 0.10 14.73 -12.94
C PRO A 40 0.14 13.25 -12.53
N ASP A 41 1.32 12.79 -12.13
CA ASP A 41 1.52 11.48 -11.52
C ASP A 41 0.58 11.29 -10.33
N LYS A 42 0.16 10.05 -10.12
CA LYS A 42 -0.75 9.67 -9.02
C LYS A 42 -0.11 8.60 -8.16
N TRP A 43 -0.61 8.47 -6.94
CA TRP A 43 -0.27 7.37 -6.05
C TRP A 43 -1.31 6.27 -6.16
N SER A 44 -0.93 5.13 -6.74
CA SER A 44 -1.74 3.92 -6.69
C SER A 44 -1.59 3.25 -5.33
N TRP A 45 -2.71 3.01 -4.66
CA TRP A 45 -2.77 2.29 -3.39
C TRP A 45 -3.53 0.98 -3.57
N ALA A 46 -3.12 -0.05 -2.83
CA ALA A 46 -3.80 -1.34 -2.78
C ALA A 46 -3.72 -1.94 -1.37
N VAL A 47 -4.86 -2.46 -0.92
CA VAL A 47 -5.01 -3.26 0.29
C VAL A 47 -4.79 -4.73 -0.06
N GLN A 48 -3.93 -5.39 0.70
CA GLN A 48 -3.56 -6.81 0.55
C GLN A 48 -4.25 -7.73 1.57
N THR A 49 -5.17 -7.19 2.37
CA THR A 49 -6.11 -7.94 3.22
C THR A 49 -7.42 -8.22 2.48
N HIS A 50 -8.27 -9.10 2.98
CA HIS A 50 -9.60 -9.39 2.44
C HIS A 50 -10.68 -8.57 3.16
N PRO A 51 -11.55 -7.84 2.45
CA PRO A 51 -11.63 -7.74 1.00
C PRO A 51 -10.49 -6.91 0.41
N ALA A 52 -10.00 -7.34 -0.76
CA ALA A 52 -9.02 -6.58 -1.52
C ALA A 52 -9.67 -5.29 -2.05
N SER A 53 -8.95 -4.19 -2.02
CA SER A 53 -9.39 -2.91 -2.60
C SER A 53 -8.19 -2.11 -3.09
N SER A 54 -8.38 -1.29 -4.11
CA SER A 54 -7.33 -0.45 -4.68
C SER A 54 -7.91 0.81 -5.29
N GLY A 55 -7.07 1.81 -5.48
CA GLY A 55 -7.45 3.05 -6.14
C GLY A 55 -6.25 3.95 -6.43
N LEU A 56 -6.57 5.19 -6.79
CA LEU A 56 -5.60 6.27 -7.00
C LEU A 56 -5.80 7.33 -5.92
N ALA A 57 -4.72 8.05 -5.62
CA ALA A 57 -4.68 9.18 -4.71
C ALA A 57 -3.78 10.27 -5.30
N ASP A 58 -4.02 11.51 -4.92
CA ASP A 58 -3.24 12.65 -5.40
C ASP A 58 -1.94 12.80 -4.59
N THR A 59 -1.94 12.31 -3.35
CA THR A 59 -0.78 12.35 -2.45
C THR A 59 -0.49 10.99 -1.81
N LEU A 60 0.74 10.83 -1.33
CA LEU A 60 1.16 9.65 -0.56
C LEU A 60 0.28 9.46 0.68
N ASP A 61 0.03 10.53 1.43
CA ASP A 61 -0.72 10.49 2.68
C ASP A 61 -2.17 10.06 2.47
N GLU A 62 -2.80 10.50 1.38
CA GLU A 62 -4.13 10.01 0.99
C GLU A 62 -4.13 8.51 0.70
N GLY A 63 -3.16 8.01 -0.07
CA GLY A 63 -3.03 6.58 -0.36
C GLY A 63 -2.79 5.74 0.91
N LEU A 64 -1.94 6.22 1.82
CA LEU A 64 -1.73 5.60 3.13
C LEU A 64 -3.01 5.62 3.99
N GLY A 65 -3.75 6.73 3.97
CA GLY A 65 -5.02 6.89 4.68
C GLY A 65 -6.08 5.90 4.20
N MET A 66 -6.17 5.67 2.89
CA MET A 66 -7.09 4.69 2.31
C MET A 66 -6.77 3.26 2.74
N ILE A 67 -5.48 2.88 2.75
CA ILE A 67 -5.05 1.56 3.24
C ILE A 67 -5.39 1.41 4.73
N ARG A 68 -5.13 2.45 5.55
CA ARG A 68 -5.48 2.43 6.98
C ARG A 68 -6.98 2.25 7.23
N LYS A 69 -7.81 2.90 6.41
CA LYS A 69 -9.26 2.85 6.51
C LYS A 69 -9.85 1.49 6.10
N LEU A 70 -9.26 0.84 5.10
CA LEU A 70 -9.84 -0.34 4.45
C LEU A 70 -9.18 -1.66 4.83
N ALA A 71 -7.96 -1.65 5.35
CA ALA A 71 -7.28 -2.89 5.76
C ALA A 71 -8.00 -3.56 6.94
N SER A 72 -8.36 -4.82 6.74
CA SER A 72 -9.05 -5.66 7.73
C SER A 72 -8.06 -6.61 8.42
N ASP A 73 -8.52 -7.30 9.45
CA ASP A 73 -7.74 -8.34 10.14
C ASP A 73 -7.62 -9.65 9.34
N VAL A 74 -8.37 -9.80 8.25
CA VAL A 74 -8.35 -11.00 7.43
C VAL A 74 -7.28 -10.85 6.35
N LEU A 75 -6.12 -11.46 6.53
CA LEU A 75 -5.10 -11.49 5.47
C LEU A 75 -5.59 -12.35 4.29
N LEU A 76 -5.31 -11.90 3.05
CA LEU A 76 -5.38 -12.78 1.87
C LEU A 76 -4.26 -13.82 2.00
N THR A 77 -4.50 -14.90 2.71
CA THR A 77 -3.48 -15.95 2.91
C THR A 77 -3.14 -16.64 1.59
N LYS A 78 -1.83 -16.79 1.35
CA LYS A 78 -1.18 -17.37 0.15
C LYS A 78 -1.58 -18.84 -0.12
N PRO A 79 -1.37 -19.35 -1.35
CA PRO A 79 -1.83 -20.68 -1.79
C PRO A 79 -1.18 -21.81 -0.99
N LYS A 80 -1.95 -22.89 -0.75
CA LYS A 80 -1.44 -24.19 -0.28
C LYS A 80 -0.26 -24.61 -1.15
N ARG A 81 0.96 -24.62 -0.60
CA ARG A 81 2.04 -25.44 -1.15
C ARG A 81 1.58 -26.90 -1.00
N ARG A 82 1.36 -27.55 -2.14
CA ARG A 82 1.14 -29.00 -2.23
C ARG A 82 2.48 -29.69 -2.37
#